data_AF-W2MT71-F1
#
_entry.id   AF-W2MT71-F1
#
_cell.length_a   1.000
_cell.length_b   1.000
_cell.length_c   1.000
_cell.angle_alpha   90.00
_cell.angle_beta   90.00
_cell.angle_gamma   90.00
#
_symmetry.space_group_name_H-M   'P 1'
#
loop_
_entity.id
_entity.type
_entity.pdbx_description
1 polymer ?
#
loop_
_entity_poly.entity_id
_entity_poly.type
_entity_poly.pdbx_seq_one_letter_code
_entity_poly.pdbx_strand_id
1 'polypeptide(L)'
;MATWSWRARCLNLSTRSCRADKLGAVCVDCVVREHYLGKIRRRCAVTGERFEAVVSTVKGVKPEVMKIIAAYVLKRPAEVILDNDVLQLVHGRCNSLKNAYVPDVKSLFKKTLRMDLSIDDCDSRICRYFQDFVKVVEDNGLQQLIGKTDTSLPGYRDRMKARCKLLMDNLQRAVLREQIERLVDLDRRDCRTDDVAVFDLILEHAKAQYRYHRLNKENAPAVATSRSAKNQVSQSQKQPATTTDRRTKPGAPAGTRPTKAAKPPVDGCLVCGGAHWLKECLTATEEQRREALDKFRTAKEQRVRSKAAKGTGSLKTVIINNLVVVVYLPDSGADRSIIPSCVVETLRTVQPDLDV
;
A
#
# COMPACT_ATOMS: atom_id res chain seq x y z
N MET A 1 23.82 -3.19 -46.67
CA MET A 1 23.94 -3.65 -45.26
C MET A 1 23.76 -2.45 -44.33
N ALA A 2 23.66 -2.67 -43.01
CA ALA A 2 23.62 -1.65 -41.95
C ALA A 2 22.48 -0.61 -42.01
N THR A 3 21.33 -0.96 -41.42
CA THR A 3 20.32 0.02 -40.96
C THR A 3 20.78 0.69 -39.66
N TRP A 4 20.52 2.00 -39.50
CA TRP A 4 20.82 2.73 -38.26
C TRP A 4 19.60 2.77 -37.33
N SER A 5 19.83 2.63 -36.03
CA SER A 5 18.78 2.32 -35.04
C SER A 5 18.56 3.43 -34.02
N TRP A 6 17.40 4.08 -34.07
CA TRP A 6 16.91 4.93 -32.98
C TRP A 6 16.22 4.08 -31.90
N ARG A 7 17.01 3.60 -30.93
CA ARG A 7 16.49 2.89 -29.74
C ARG A 7 15.81 3.85 -28.75
N ALA A 8 14.53 4.12 -28.95
CA ALA A 8 13.67 4.67 -27.90
C ALA A 8 13.64 3.71 -26.70
N ARG A 9 14.32 4.08 -25.60
CA ARG A 9 14.62 3.17 -24.48
C ARG A 9 13.57 3.28 -23.37
N CYS A 10 12.36 2.77 -23.62
CA CYS A 10 11.34 2.66 -22.58
C CYS A 10 11.86 1.79 -21.42
N LEU A 11 12.07 2.40 -20.25
CA LEU A 11 12.62 1.73 -19.07
C LEU A 11 11.56 0.88 -18.35
N ASN A 12 12.03 -0.19 -17.71
CA ASN A 12 11.18 -1.19 -17.07
C ASN A 12 10.45 -0.65 -15.83
N LEU A 13 9.11 -0.60 -15.90
CA LEU A 13 8.22 -0.74 -14.73
C LEU A 13 7.18 -1.86 -14.96
N SER A 14 7.65 -3.07 -15.27
CA SER A 14 6.79 -4.27 -15.29
C SER A 14 7.54 -5.55 -14.87
N THR A 15 8.17 -5.50 -13.68
CA THR A 15 8.86 -6.66 -13.07
C THR A 15 8.45 -6.88 -11.62
N ARG A 16 7.15 -7.12 -11.39
CA ARG A 16 6.63 -7.72 -10.14
C ARG A 16 5.30 -8.49 -10.35
N SER A 17 5.43 -9.70 -10.91
CA SER A 17 4.45 -10.80 -10.80
C SER A 17 3.00 -10.51 -11.25
N CYS A 18 2.80 -10.00 -12.45
CA CYS A 18 1.54 -10.24 -13.16
C CYS A 18 1.44 -11.74 -13.52
N ARG A 19 0.79 -12.55 -12.66
CA ARG A 19 0.36 -13.90 -13.07
C ARG A 19 -0.65 -13.75 -14.21
N ALA A 20 -0.57 -14.64 -15.19
CA ALA A 20 -1.23 -14.44 -16.47
C ALA A 20 -2.76 -14.56 -16.36
N ASP A 21 -3.46 -13.46 -16.60
CA ASP A 21 -4.89 -13.43 -16.91
C ASP A 21 -5.08 -12.38 -18.03
N LYS A 22 -5.08 -12.84 -19.30
CA LYS A 22 -4.86 -11.98 -20.49
C LYS A 22 -5.94 -10.92 -20.77
N LEU A 23 -6.97 -10.84 -19.94
CA LEU A 23 -8.02 -9.81 -19.99
C LEU A 23 -7.72 -8.60 -19.09
N GLY A 24 -6.88 -8.75 -18.05
CA GLY A 24 -6.59 -7.67 -17.09
C GLY A 24 -5.76 -6.50 -17.65
N ALA A 25 -5.11 -6.68 -18.80
CA ALA A 25 -4.37 -5.61 -19.47
C ALA A 25 -5.29 -4.45 -19.94
N VAL A 26 -6.52 -4.77 -20.34
CA VAL A 26 -7.44 -3.84 -21.00
C VAL A 26 -7.82 -2.66 -20.09
N CYS A 27 -8.01 -2.89 -18.79
CA CYS A 27 -8.31 -1.80 -17.84
C CYS A 27 -7.11 -0.85 -17.63
N VAL A 28 -5.88 -1.37 -17.69
CA VAL A 28 -4.68 -0.53 -17.62
C VAL A 28 -4.56 0.34 -18.89
N ASP A 29 -4.83 -0.25 -20.05
CA ASP A 29 -4.86 0.47 -21.32
C ASP A 29 -5.93 1.59 -21.32
N CYS A 30 -7.09 1.42 -20.66
CA CYS A 30 -8.08 2.49 -20.47
C CYS A 30 -7.52 3.71 -19.74
N VAL A 31 -6.92 3.50 -18.56
CA VAL A 31 -6.41 4.62 -17.73
C VAL A 31 -5.22 5.30 -18.41
N VAL A 32 -4.38 4.52 -19.10
CA VAL A 32 -3.30 5.06 -19.95
C VAL A 32 -3.87 5.85 -21.14
N ARG A 33 -4.97 5.40 -21.76
CA ARG A 33 -5.65 6.12 -22.84
C ARG A 33 -6.25 7.43 -22.36
N GLU A 34 -6.95 7.46 -21.22
CA GLU A 34 -7.47 8.70 -20.62
C GLU A 34 -6.35 9.71 -20.31
N HIS A 35 -5.27 9.25 -19.67
CA HIS A 35 -4.12 10.11 -19.37
C HIS A 35 -3.41 10.62 -20.64
N TYR A 36 -3.37 9.80 -21.70
CA TYR A 36 -2.87 10.19 -23.02
C TYR A 36 -3.77 11.25 -23.68
N LEU A 37 -5.09 11.02 -23.75
CA LEU A 37 -6.06 11.97 -24.30
C LEU A 37 -6.00 13.30 -23.54
N GLY A 38 -5.91 13.26 -22.21
CA GLY A 38 -5.72 14.43 -21.35
C GLY A 38 -4.36 15.14 -21.52
N LYS A 39 -3.32 14.47 -22.04
CA LYS A 39 -2.06 15.10 -22.47
C LYS A 39 -2.22 15.78 -23.84
N ILE A 40 -2.85 15.12 -24.82
CA ILE A 40 -3.07 15.71 -26.15
C ILE A 40 -4.03 16.91 -26.09
N ARG A 41 -5.15 16.84 -25.35
CA ARG A 41 -6.05 17.98 -25.17
C ARG A 41 -5.33 19.22 -24.61
N ARG A 42 -4.43 19.03 -23.64
CA ARG A 42 -3.60 20.12 -23.08
C ARG A 42 -2.56 20.65 -24.07
N ARG A 43 -1.94 19.80 -24.89
CA ARG A 43 -1.07 20.23 -25.99
C ARG A 43 -1.86 21.11 -26.98
N CYS A 44 -2.96 20.58 -27.53
CA CYS A 44 -3.82 21.29 -28.49
C CYS A 44 -4.34 22.64 -27.96
N ALA A 45 -4.67 22.74 -26.67
CA ALA A 45 -5.08 24.00 -26.04
C ALA A 45 -3.97 25.06 -25.94
N VAL A 46 -2.69 24.66 -26.03
CA VAL A 46 -1.52 25.56 -26.02
C VAL A 46 -0.99 25.82 -27.43
N THR A 47 -1.06 24.83 -28.33
CA THR A 47 -0.50 24.90 -29.69
C THR A 47 -1.50 25.33 -30.77
N GLY A 48 -2.81 25.32 -30.48
CA GLY A 48 -3.87 25.52 -31.46
C GLY A 48 -4.08 24.35 -32.43
N GLU A 49 -3.34 23.25 -32.28
CA GLU A 49 -3.45 22.08 -33.16
C GLU A 49 -4.81 21.38 -33.01
N ARG A 50 -5.42 20.98 -34.13
CA ARG A 50 -6.65 20.16 -34.10
C ARG A 50 -6.42 18.84 -33.39
N PHE A 51 -7.25 18.55 -32.39
CA PHE A 51 -7.15 17.36 -31.55
C PHE A 51 -7.14 16.06 -32.37
N GLU A 52 -7.99 16.01 -33.39
CA GLU A 52 -8.19 14.88 -34.30
C GLU A 52 -6.96 14.58 -35.17
N ALA A 53 -6.08 15.56 -35.37
CA ALA A 53 -4.84 15.41 -36.14
C ALA A 53 -3.64 14.99 -35.29
N VAL A 54 -3.68 15.24 -33.97
CA VAL A 54 -2.56 14.96 -33.03
C VAL A 54 -2.84 13.73 -32.15
N VAL A 55 -4.11 13.34 -31.98
CA VAL A 55 -4.49 12.16 -31.22
C VAL A 55 -4.09 10.88 -31.96
N SER A 56 -3.25 10.05 -31.33
CA SER A 56 -2.88 8.75 -31.87
C SER A 56 -4.09 7.83 -31.90
N THR A 57 -4.18 7.02 -32.95
CA THR A 57 -5.26 6.04 -33.08
C THR A 57 -5.09 4.88 -32.09
N VAL A 58 -6.15 4.12 -31.84
CA VAL A 58 -6.16 2.92 -30.97
C VAL A 58 -5.34 1.76 -31.58
N LYS A 59 -4.81 1.96 -32.80
CA LYS A 59 -3.82 1.13 -33.50
C LYS A 59 -2.48 0.93 -32.77
N GLY A 60 -2.32 1.44 -31.54
CA GLY A 60 -1.29 0.98 -30.60
C GLY A 60 -1.47 -0.47 -30.13
N VAL A 61 -2.69 -1.04 -30.28
CA VAL A 61 -2.92 -2.48 -30.12
C VAL A 61 -2.18 -3.25 -31.21
N LYS A 62 -1.40 -4.28 -30.83
CA LYS A 62 -0.61 -5.11 -31.77
C LYS A 62 -1.47 -5.66 -32.92
N PRO A 63 -0.98 -5.68 -34.18
CA PRO A 63 -1.77 -6.13 -35.33
C PRO A 63 -2.39 -7.52 -35.17
N GLU A 64 -1.69 -8.45 -34.52
CA GLU A 64 -2.17 -9.81 -34.26
C GLU A 64 -3.35 -9.82 -33.27
N VAL A 65 -3.27 -8.96 -32.24
CA VAL A 65 -4.34 -8.80 -31.25
C VAL A 65 -5.55 -8.09 -31.87
N MET A 66 -5.32 -7.10 -32.74
CA MET A 66 -6.40 -6.44 -33.48
C MET A 66 -7.12 -7.41 -34.42
N LYS A 67 -6.40 -8.28 -35.14
CA LYS A 67 -6.99 -9.35 -35.96
C LYS A 67 -7.86 -10.31 -35.14
N ILE A 68 -7.42 -10.68 -33.93
CA ILE A 68 -8.21 -11.53 -33.01
C ILE A 68 -9.47 -10.80 -32.52
N ILE A 69 -9.36 -9.53 -32.15
CA ILE A 69 -10.52 -8.70 -31.75
C ILE A 69 -11.52 -8.58 -32.91
N ALA A 70 -11.03 -8.29 -34.12
CA ALA A 70 -11.82 -8.15 -35.33
C ALA A 70 -12.63 -9.43 -35.66
N ALA A 71 -11.94 -10.55 -35.82
CA ALA A 71 -12.57 -11.81 -36.24
C ALA A 71 -13.48 -12.42 -35.16
N TYR A 72 -13.02 -12.49 -33.91
CA TYR A 72 -13.70 -13.29 -32.87
C TYR A 72 -14.60 -12.48 -31.94
N VAL A 73 -14.36 -11.17 -31.77
CA VAL A 73 -15.10 -10.34 -30.80
C VAL A 73 -16.06 -9.37 -31.50
N LEU A 74 -15.57 -8.63 -32.50
CA LEU A 74 -16.39 -7.69 -33.29
C LEU A 74 -17.06 -8.32 -34.51
N LYS A 75 -16.63 -9.53 -34.91
CA LYS A 75 -17.14 -10.30 -36.07
C LYS A 75 -17.16 -9.49 -37.37
N ARG A 76 -16.17 -8.62 -37.56
CA ARG A 76 -16.02 -7.69 -38.68
C ARG A 76 -14.59 -7.74 -39.24
N PRO A 77 -14.37 -7.47 -40.54
CA PRO A 77 -13.04 -7.31 -41.11
C PRO A 77 -12.28 -6.17 -40.42
N ALA A 78 -10.96 -6.35 -40.24
CA ALA A 78 -10.11 -5.42 -39.49
C ALA A 78 -9.99 -4.04 -40.16
N GLU A 79 -10.21 -4.01 -41.47
CA GLU A 79 -10.15 -2.86 -42.36
C GLU A 79 -11.36 -1.91 -42.15
N VAL A 80 -12.47 -2.44 -41.63
CA VAL A 80 -13.74 -1.72 -41.41
C VAL A 80 -13.94 -1.38 -39.92
N ILE A 81 -12.98 -1.72 -39.06
CA ILE A 81 -13.04 -1.43 -37.62
C ILE A 81 -12.43 -0.06 -37.33
N LEU A 82 -13.25 0.83 -36.80
CA LEU A 82 -12.87 2.17 -36.39
C LEU A 82 -12.37 2.16 -34.94
N ASP A 83 -11.55 3.14 -34.58
CA ASP A 83 -11.11 3.37 -33.20
C ASP A 83 -12.28 3.43 -32.21
N ASN A 84 -13.42 3.98 -32.62
CA ASN A 84 -14.64 4.03 -31.81
C ASN A 84 -15.23 2.63 -31.53
N ASP A 85 -15.21 1.70 -32.49
CA ASP A 85 -15.66 0.32 -32.25
C ASP A 85 -14.79 -0.36 -31.17
N VAL A 86 -13.47 -0.10 -31.21
CA VAL A 86 -12.51 -0.64 -30.23
C VAL A 86 -12.72 0.01 -28.86
N LEU A 87 -12.90 1.34 -28.79
CA LEU A 87 -13.18 2.05 -27.53
C LEU A 87 -14.52 1.61 -26.91
N GLN A 88 -15.58 1.42 -27.71
CA GLN A 88 -16.86 0.92 -27.23
C GLN A 88 -16.76 -0.52 -26.72
N LEU A 89 -16.04 -1.41 -27.41
CA LEU A 89 -15.78 -2.77 -26.93
C LEU A 89 -14.99 -2.77 -25.62
N VAL A 90 -13.95 -1.95 -25.53
CA VAL A 90 -13.10 -1.80 -24.34
C VAL A 90 -13.92 -1.28 -23.15
N HIS A 91 -14.67 -0.19 -23.35
CA HIS A 91 -15.57 0.40 -22.34
C HIS A 91 -16.65 -0.60 -21.89
N GLY A 92 -17.29 -1.29 -22.84
CA GLY A 92 -18.29 -2.33 -22.56
C GLY A 92 -17.72 -3.50 -21.76
N ARG A 93 -16.49 -3.94 -22.06
CA ARG A 93 -15.81 -4.99 -21.29
C ARG A 93 -15.42 -4.53 -19.89
N CYS A 94 -14.83 -3.35 -19.74
CA CYS A 94 -14.48 -2.79 -18.43
C CYS A 94 -15.71 -2.59 -17.54
N ASN A 95 -16.87 -2.27 -18.11
CA ASN A 95 -18.13 -2.11 -17.39
C ASN A 95 -18.96 -3.41 -17.28
N SER A 96 -18.41 -4.56 -17.65
CA SER A 96 -19.07 -5.87 -17.54
C SER A 96 -18.48 -6.72 -16.41
N LEU A 97 -19.35 -7.42 -15.67
CA LEU A 97 -18.94 -8.38 -14.64
C LEU A 97 -17.99 -9.44 -15.21
N LYS A 98 -16.93 -9.77 -14.46
CA LYS A 98 -15.98 -10.81 -14.89
C LYS A 98 -16.70 -12.14 -15.13
N ASN A 99 -16.62 -12.63 -16.36
CA ASN A 99 -17.31 -13.83 -16.85
C ASN A 99 -18.85 -13.80 -16.68
N ALA A 100 -19.47 -12.61 -16.66
CA ALA A 100 -20.89 -12.39 -16.37
C ALA A 100 -21.37 -12.94 -15.00
N TYR A 101 -20.44 -13.26 -14.09
CA TYR A 101 -20.74 -13.79 -12.77
C TYR A 101 -20.87 -12.67 -11.72
N VAL A 102 -21.92 -12.73 -10.90
CA VAL A 102 -22.05 -11.86 -9.72
C VAL A 102 -21.38 -12.55 -8.52
N PRO A 103 -20.21 -12.07 -8.05
CA PRO A 103 -19.60 -12.62 -6.84
C PRO A 103 -20.37 -12.19 -5.58
N ASP A 104 -20.21 -12.95 -4.48
CA ASP A 104 -20.49 -12.42 -3.15
C ASP A 104 -19.49 -11.28 -2.86
N VAL A 105 -19.94 -10.05 -3.11
CA VAL A 105 -19.15 -8.82 -2.97
C VAL A 105 -18.62 -8.65 -1.54
N LYS A 106 -19.39 -9.05 -0.52
CA LYS A 106 -18.96 -8.92 0.88
C LYS A 106 -17.81 -9.89 1.19
N SER A 107 -17.94 -11.14 0.75
CA SER A 107 -16.91 -12.18 0.91
C SER A 107 -15.67 -11.91 0.05
N LEU A 108 -15.85 -11.35 -1.16
CA LEU A 108 -14.77 -10.91 -2.04
C LEU A 108 -13.92 -9.83 -1.34
N PHE A 109 -14.52 -8.69 -1.00
CA PHE A 109 -13.79 -7.57 -0.38
C PHE A 109 -13.15 -7.96 0.95
N LYS A 110 -13.85 -8.74 1.81
CA LYS A 110 -13.29 -9.24 3.08
C LYS A 110 -12.08 -10.16 2.91
N LYS A 111 -11.89 -10.76 1.74
CA LYS A 111 -10.70 -11.56 1.40
C LYS A 111 -9.59 -10.70 0.81
N THR A 112 -9.92 -9.86 -0.18
CA THR A 112 -8.96 -9.15 -1.04
C THR A 112 -8.53 -7.78 -0.51
N LEU A 113 -9.46 -6.96 -0.02
CA LEU A 113 -9.17 -5.61 0.45
C LEU A 113 -8.65 -5.64 1.88
N ARG A 114 -7.44 -5.14 2.09
CA ARG A 114 -6.78 -5.04 3.40
C ARG A 114 -5.99 -3.74 3.50
N MET A 115 -5.98 -3.14 4.68
CA MET A 115 -5.18 -1.94 4.95
C MET A 115 -3.77 -2.36 5.37
N ASP A 116 -2.75 -2.02 4.59
CA ASP A 116 -1.37 -2.37 4.92
C ASP A 116 -0.88 -1.60 6.16
N LEU A 117 -0.85 -2.29 7.30
CA LEU A 117 -0.42 -1.72 8.57
C LEU A 117 1.11 -1.58 8.71
N SER A 118 1.90 -2.00 7.72
CA SER A 118 3.35 -1.80 7.68
C SER A 118 3.75 -0.42 7.14
N ILE A 119 2.84 0.27 6.46
CA ILE A 119 3.02 1.68 6.07
C ILE A 119 2.80 2.52 7.33
N ASP A 120 3.86 3.15 7.86
CA ASP A 120 3.79 4.00 9.05
C ASP A 120 2.89 5.23 8.82
N ASP A 121 3.14 5.95 7.72
CA ASP A 121 2.42 7.17 7.34
C ASP A 121 0.91 6.92 7.16
N CYS A 122 0.10 7.82 7.72
CA CYS A 122 -1.36 7.70 7.67
C CYS A 122 -1.92 7.97 6.28
N ASP A 123 -1.45 9.03 5.62
CA ASP A 123 -1.95 9.49 4.33
C ASP A 123 -1.65 8.44 3.25
N SER A 124 -0.38 8.03 3.12
CA SER A 124 0.06 6.98 2.20
C SER A 124 -0.70 5.66 2.41
N ARG A 125 -0.92 5.24 3.66
CA ARG A 125 -1.63 4.00 3.99
C ARG A 125 -3.10 4.03 3.57
N ILE A 126 -3.77 5.19 3.71
CA ILE A 126 -5.20 5.33 3.39
C ILE A 126 -5.39 5.57 1.88
N CYS A 127 -4.55 6.40 1.26
CA CYS A 127 -4.46 6.50 -0.20
C CYS A 127 -4.26 5.11 -0.84
N ARG A 128 -3.37 4.27 -0.28
CA ARG A 128 -3.17 2.90 -0.74
C ARG A 128 -4.42 2.02 -0.58
N TYR A 129 -5.08 2.07 0.58
CA TYR A 129 -6.34 1.34 0.82
C TYR A 129 -7.44 1.70 -0.20
N PHE A 130 -7.57 2.98 -0.55
CA PHE A 130 -8.53 3.42 -1.56
C PHE A 130 -8.13 3.05 -2.99
N GLN A 131 -6.83 3.06 -3.33
CA GLN A 131 -6.32 2.52 -4.61
C GLN A 131 -6.62 1.02 -4.73
N ASP A 132 -6.35 0.23 -3.69
CA ASP A 132 -6.63 -1.21 -3.68
C ASP A 132 -8.14 -1.50 -3.69
N PHE A 133 -8.98 -0.64 -3.10
CA PHE A 133 -10.44 -0.72 -3.29
C PHE A 133 -10.83 -0.56 -4.76
N VAL A 134 -10.38 0.52 -5.41
CA VAL A 134 -10.69 0.79 -6.83
C VAL A 134 -10.22 -0.36 -7.71
N LYS A 135 -9.01 -0.86 -7.48
CA LYS A 135 -8.49 -2.03 -8.20
C LYS A 135 -9.36 -3.28 -8.00
N VAL A 136 -9.85 -3.56 -6.79
CA VAL A 136 -10.76 -4.70 -6.56
C VAL A 136 -12.10 -4.53 -7.29
N VAL A 137 -12.60 -3.30 -7.46
CA VAL A 137 -13.76 -3.03 -8.33
C VAL A 137 -13.44 -3.37 -9.79
N GLU A 138 -12.30 -2.89 -10.30
CA GLU A 138 -11.89 -3.03 -11.70
C GLU A 138 -11.53 -4.47 -12.11
N ASP A 139 -10.73 -5.17 -11.30
CA ASP A 139 -10.29 -6.56 -11.54
C ASP A 139 -11.46 -7.57 -11.61
N ASN A 140 -12.66 -7.17 -11.14
CA ASN A 140 -13.86 -8.01 -11.06
C ASN A 140 -15.05 -7.50 -11.90
N GLY A 141 -14.94 -6.34 -12.56
CA GLY A 141 -16.02 -5.77 -13.38
C GLY A 141 -17.18 -5.17 -12.58
N LEU A 142 -16.94 -4.73 -11.35
CA LEU A 142 -17.96 -4.25 -10.40
C LEU A 142 -18.31 -2.75 -10.56
N GLN A 143 -17.80 -2.08 -11.60
CA GLN A 143 -17.96 -0.64 -11.84
C GLN A 143 -19.45 -0.23 -11.88
N GLN A 144 -20.30 -1.04 -12.50
CA GLN A 144 -21.75 -0.75 -12.57
C GLN A 144 -22.47 -0.95 -11.23
N LEU A 145 -21.91 -1.74 -10.29
CA LEU A 145 -22.50 -2.02 -8.98
C LEU A 145 -22.02 -1.05 -7.88
N ILE A 146 -20.73 -0.70 -7.87
CA ILE A 146 -20.07 0.07 -6.79
C ILE A 146 -18.93 1.00 -7.30
N GLY A 147 -18.86 1.24 -8.61
CA GLY A 147 -17.94 2.21 -9.21
C GLY A 147 -18.48 3.64 -9.18
N LYS A 148 -17.61 4.60 -9.53
CA LYS A 148 -18.00 5.99 -9.78
C LYS A 148 -18.46 6.12 -11.24
N THR A 149 -19.71 5.75 -11.52
CA THR A 149 -20.36 6.09 -12.80
C THR A 149 -20.86 7.53 -12.78
N ASP A 150 -21.41 8.00 -13.90
CA ASP A 150 -22.23 9.21 -13.97
C ASP A 150 -23.27 9.28 -12.82
N THR A 151 -23.40 10.47 -12.24
CA THR A 151 -24.33 10.84 -11.17
C THR A 151 -25.79 10.87 -11.64
N SER A 152 -26.01 11.10 -12.94
CA SER A 152 -27.33 11.11 -13.59
C SER A 152 -27.95 9.71 -13.70
N LEU A 153 -27.15 8.65 -13.60
CA LEU A 153 -27.64 7.27 -13.76
C LEU A 153 -28.50 6.82 -12.56
N PRO A 154 -29.65 6.14 -12.82
CA PRO A 154 -30.52 5.65 -11.75
C PRO A 154 -29.78 4.75 -10.77
N GLY A 155 -30.18 4.81 -9.50
CA GLY A 155 -29.53 4.07 -8.41
C GLY A 155 -28.11 4.53 -8.06
N TYR A 156 -27.61 5.67 -8.58
CA TYR A 156 -26.29 6.22 -8.19
C TYR A 156 -26.13 6.31 -6.66
N ARG A 157 -27.15 6.83 -5.94
CA ARG A 157 -27.15 6.93 -4.47
C ARG A 157 -26.93 5.58 -3.79
N ASP A 158 -27.64 4.53 -4.21
CA ASP A 158 -27.57 3.21 -3.57
C ASP A 158 -26.27 2.46 -3.87
N ARG A 159 -25.73 2.66 -5.09
CA ARG A 159 -24.41 2.16 -5.49
C ARG A 159 -23.29 2.85 -4.70
N MET A 160 -23.39 4.17 -4.52
CA MET A 160 -22.47 4.92 -3.66
C MET A 160 -22.60 4.51 -2.18
N LYS A 161 -23.82 4.23 -1.70
CA LYS A 161 -24.06 3.71 -0.34
C LYS A 161 -23.46 2.31 -0.13
N ALA A 162 -23.57 1.42 -1.11
CA ALA A 162 -22.90 0.12 -1.08
C ALA A 162 -21.37 0.27 -1.09
N ARG A 163 -20.84 1.18 -1.92
CA ARG A 163 -19.41 1.51 -2.00
C ARG A 163 -18.86 2.06 -0.66
N CYS A 164 -19.51 3.06 -0.08
CA CYS A 164 -19.13 3.63 1.22
C CYS A 164 -19.17 2.59 2.34
N LYS A 165 -20.22 1.74 2.37
CA LYS A 165 -20.28 0.65 3.35
C LYS A 165 -19.14 -0.36 3.17
N LEU A 166 -18.80 -0.76 1.95
CA LEU A 166 -17.67 -1.67 1.70
C LEU A 166 -16.32 -1.05 2.11
N LEU A 167 -16.13 0.26 1.94
CA LEU A 167 -14.94 0.97 2.44
C LEU A 167 -14.83 0.94 3.96
N MET A 168 -15.95 1.08 4.68
CA MET A 168 -15.98 1.05 6.16
C MET A 168 -15.91 -0.37 6.73
N ASP A 169 -16.76 -1.30 6.28
CA ASP A 169 -16.88 -2.67 6.80
C ASP A 169 -15.53 -3.42 6.84
N ASN A 170 -14.64 -3.14 5.87
CA ASN A 170 -13.34 -3.81 5.66
C ASN A 170 -12.14 -3.11 6.34
N LEU A 171 -12.35 -2.06 7.14
CA LEU A 171 -11.29 -1.42 7.92
C LEU A 171 -10.70 -2.40 8.96
N GLN A 172 -9.43 -2.77 8.76
CA GLN A 172 -8.75 -3.82 9.55
C GLN A 172 -8.58 -3.50 11.04
N ARG A 173 -8.52 -2.21 11.42
CA ARG A 173 -8.44 -1.79 12.82
C ARG A 173 -9.85 -1.71 13.41
N ALA A 174 -10.29 -2.74 14.15
CA ALA A 174 -11.64 -2.81 14.72
C ALA A 174 -12.06 -1.53 15.48
N VAL A 175 -11.19 -1.00 16.35
CA VAL A 175 -11.46 0.24 17.11
C VAL A 175 -11.63 1.47 16.20
N LEU A 176 -10.90 1.56 15.08
CA LEU A 176 -11.09 2.62 14.09
C LEU A 176 -12.41 2.45 13.34
N ARG A 177 -12.73 1.22 12.94
CA ARG A 177 -13.98 0.90 12.24
C ARG A 177 -15.19 1.23 13.09
N GLU A 178 -15.24 0.74 14.33
CA GLU A 178 -16.37 0.98 15.24
C GLU A 178 -16.54 2.46 15.56
N GLN A 179 -15.45 3.23 15.72
CA GLN A 179 -15.54 4.67 15.94
C GLN A 179 -16.16 5.38 14.73
N ILE A 180 -15.75 5.01 13.52
CA ILE A 180 -16.27 5.58 12.27
C ILE A 180 -17.73 5.16 12.04
N GLU A 181 -18.07 3.89 12.25
CA GLU A 181 -19.43 3.36 12.15
C GLU A 181 -20.40 4.12 13.07
N ARG A 182 -20.02 4.33 14.34
CA ARG A 182 -20.81 5.15 15.30
C ARG A 182 -20.94 6.60 14.86
N LEU A 183 -19.88 7.23 14.34
CA LEU A 183 -19.92 8.62 13.88
C LEU A 183 -20.81 8.80 12.65
N VAL A 184 -20.75 7.88 11.69
CA VAL A 184 -21.59 7.89 10.48
C VAL A 184 -23.06 7.57 10.80
N ASP A 185 -23.32 6.85 11.89
CA ASP A 185 -24.66 6.54 12.37
C ASP A 185 -25.28 7.61 13.29
N LEU A 186 -24.50 8.55 13.82
CA LEU A 186 -25.00 9.61 14.72
C LEU A 186 -24.90 11.02 14.12
N ASP A 187 -23.77 11.35 13.47
CA ASP A 187 -23.36 12.71 13.09
C ASP A 187 -23.05 12.81 11.59
N ARG A 188 -21.97 12.15 11.14
CA ARG A 188 -21.44 12.19 9.75
C ARG A 188 -22.22 11.33 8.76
N ARG A 189 -23.52 11.62 8.61
CA ARG A 189 -24.43 10.88 7.71
C ARG A 189 -24.10 11.06 6.22
N ASP A 190 -23.40 12.12 5.87
CA ASP A 190 -22.83 12.39 4.54
C ASP A 190 -21.97 11.21 4.04
N CYS A 191 -21.14 10.65 4.92
CA CYS A 191 -20.29 9.48 4.67
C CYS A 191 -21.07 8.20 4.29
N ARG A 192 -22.41 8.18 4.40
CA ARG A 192 -23.24 7.07 3.90
C ARG A 192 -23.41 7.12 2.38
N THR A 193 -23.11 8.23 1.71
CA THR A 193 -23.35 8.44 0.28
C THR A 193 -22.26 9.29 -0.41
N ASP A 194 -21.12 9.50 0.23
CA ASP A 194 -19.93 10.12 -0.37
C ASP A 194 -18.66 9.39 0.13
N ASP A 195 -17.85 8.88 -0.81
CA ASP A 195 -16.61 8.19 -0.46
C ASP A 195 -15.42 9.13 -0.23
N VAL A 196 -15.54 10.43 -0.57
CA VAL A 196 -14.56 11.46 -0.21
C VAL A 196 -14.73 11.82 1.27
N ALA A 197 -15.95 12.07 1.73
CA ALA A 197 -16.24 12.24 3.15
C ALA A 197 -15.78 11.04 4.00
N VAL A 198 -15.95 9.80 3.50
CA VAL A 198 -15.41 8.58 4.13
C VAL A 198 -13.88 8.58 4.16
N PHE A 199 -13.19 9.02 3.09
CA PHE A 199 -11.73 9.13 3.06
C PHE A 199 -11.22 10.09 4.14
N ASP A 200 -11.77 11.29 4.21
CA ASP A 200 -11.36 12.33 5.16
C ASP A 200 -11.61 11.88 6.61
N LEU A 201 -12.77 11.27 6.89
CA LEU A 201 -13.12 10.76 8.22
C LEU A 201 -12.18 9.61 8.67
N ILE A 202 -11.82 8.70 7.76
CA ILE A 202 -10.81 7.66 8.05
C ILE A 202 -9.44 8.30 8.33
N LEU A 203 -9.06 9.32 7.55
CA LEU A 203 -7.77 9.99 7.66
C LEU A 203 -7.61 10.78 8.96
N GLU A 204 -8.64 11.54 9.36
CA GLU A 204 -8.67 12.28 10.61
C GLU A 204 -8.51 11.34 11.81
N HIS A 205 -9.35 10.30 11.93
CA HIS A 205 -9.30 9.39 13.07
C HIS A 205 -8.05 8.49 13.06
N ALA A 206 -7.50 8.13 11.90
CA ALA A 206 -6.22 7.43 11.83
C ALA A 206 -5.05 8.33 12.30
N LYS A 207 -5.05 9.63 11.95
CA LYS A 207 -4.10 10.62 12.47
C LYS A 207 -4.26 10.83 13.97
N ALA A 208 -5.49 10.92 14.48
CA ALA A 208 -5.78 11.02 15.91
C ALA A 208 -5.26 9.78 16.69
N GLN A 209 -5.57 8.57 16.22
CA GLN A 209 -5.05 7.32 16.80
C GLN A 209 -3.52 7.26 16.78
N TYR A 210 -2.88 7.67 15.69
CA TYR A 210 -1.42 7.69 15.59
C TYR A 210 -0.79 8.69 16.57
N ARG A 211 -1.32 9.91 16.65
CA ARG A 211 -0.91 10.94 17.63
C ARG A 211 -1.05 10.41 19.07
N TYR A 212 -2.19 9.82 19.42
CA TYR A 212 -2.44 9.27 20.75
C TYR A 212 -1.49 8.10 21.11
N HIS A 213 -1.32 7.14 20.19
CA HIS A 213 -0.38 6.03 20.39
C HIS A 213 1.08 6.49 20.52
N ARG A 214 1.48 7.51 19.73
CA ARG A 214 2.80 8.11 19.83
C ARG A 214 2.99 8.85 21.16
N LEU A 215 2.04 9.70 21.55
CA LEU A 215 2.09 10.45 22.81
C LEU A 215 2.14 9.50 24.02
N ASN A 216 1.34 8.43 24.04
CA ASN A 216 1.39 7.41 25.09
C ASN A 216 2.71 6.64 25.12
N LYS A 217 3.44 6.54 24.00
CA LYS A 217 4.77 5.92 23.95
C LYS A 217 5.88 6.87 24.40
N GLU A 218 5.72 8.18 24.16
CA GLU A 218 6.63 9.23 24.62
C GLU A 218 6.43 9.52 26.13
N ASN A 219 5.19 9.46 26.61
CA ASN A 219 4.82 9.60 28.03
C ASN A 219 4.89 8.29 28.83
N ALA A 220 5.26 7.16 28.22
CA ALA A 220 5.43 5.90 28.94
C ALA A 220 6.64 6.01 29.89
N PRO A 221 6.47 5.85 31.22
CA PRO A 221 7.60 5.91 32.14
C PRO A 221 8.60 4.79 31.83
N ALA A 222 9.89 5.08 31.98
CA ALA A 222 11.00 4.18 31.61
C ALA A 222 11.15 2.92 32.51
N VAL A 223 10.08 2.48 33.18
CA VAL A 223 10.04 1.33 34.10
C VAL A 223 8.76 0.50 33.88
N ALA A 224 8.68 -0.21 32.76
CA ALA A 224 7.65 -1.22 32.52
C ALA A 224 8.06 -2.26 31.43
N THR A 225 8.98 -3.18 31.75
CA THR A 225 9.28 -4.33 30.87
C THR A 225 9.28 -5.65 31.64
N SER A 226 8.23 -5.87 32.42
CA SER A 226 8.02 -7.09 33.20
C SER A 226 6.57 -7.59 33.16
N ARG A 227 6.28 -8.37 32.10
CA ARG A 227 5.22 -9.39 32.00
C ARG A 227 3.76 -8.92 31.98
N SER A 228 3.03 -9.45 31.01
CA SER A 228 1.56 -9.49 31.02
C SER A 228 1.05 -10.31 32.21
N ALA A 229 0.03 -9.81 32.90
CA ALA A 229 -0.83 -10.61 33.75
C ALA A 229 -2.29 -10.25 33.46
N LYS A 230 -3.10 -11.24 33.06
CA LYS A 230 -4.54 -11.16 33.27
C LYS A 230 -4.78 -11.18 34.77
N ASN A 231 -5.72 -10.37 35.26
CA ASN A 231 -6.91 -10.94 35.86
C ASN A 231 -8.07 -9.95 35.86
N GLN A 232 -9.27 -10.50 35.74
CA GLN A 232 -10.52 -9.77 35.93
C GLN A 232 -10.82 -9.74 37.42
N VAL A 233 -11.28 -8.59 37.94
CA VAL A 233 -12.02 -8.53 39.20
C VAL A 233 -13.26 -7.69 38.95
N SER A 234 -14.37 -8.36 38.65
CA SER A 234 -15.70 -7.76 38.66
C SER A 234 -16.11 -7.51 40.11
N GLN A 235 -16.54 -6.28 40.43
CA GLN A 235 -17.18 -5.99 41.70
C GLN A 235 -18.59 -6.60 41.72
N SER A 236 -18.84 -7.49 42.68
CA SER A 236 -20.19 -7.92 43.07
C SER A 236 -20.55 -7.31 44.43
N GLN A 237 -21.79 -6.88 44.59
CA GLN A 237 -22.29 -6.32 45.83
C GLN A 237 -22.71 -7.41 46.84
N LYS A 238 -22.97 -6.96 48.08
CA LYS A 238 -23.54 -7.70 49.22
C LYS A 238 -24.93 -8.30 48.86
N GLN A 239 -25.54 -9.27 49.57
CA GLN A 239 -25.36 -9.75 50.97
C GLN A 239 -25.77 -11.27 51.08
N PRO A 240 -26.27 -11.91 52.19
CA PRO A 240 -25.73 -13.24 52.59
C PRO A 240 -26.77 -14.37 52.84
N ALA A 241 -26.26 -15.50 53.38
CA ALA A 241 -26.89 -16.49 54.27
C ALA A 241 -27.10 -17.94 53.74
N THR A 242 -26.42 -18.88 54.42
CA THR A 242 -26.80 -20.25 54.87
C THR A 242 -27.98 -20.99 54.21
N THR A 243 -27.96 -22.31 53.95
CA THR A 243 -27.19 -23.46 54.50
C THR A 243 -26.64 -24.36 53.35
N THR A 244 -26.24 -25.66 53.35
CA THR A 244 -25.81 -26.81 54.21
C THR A 244 -25.22 -27.88 53.21
N ASP A 245 -24.47 -28.96 53.48
CA ASP A 245 -23.76 -29.59 54.62
C ASP A 245 -22.64 -30.51 54.01
N ARG A 246 -21.81 -31.15 54.85
CA ARG A 246 -20.96 -32.36 54.59
C ARG A 246 -19.79 -32.31 53.60
N ARG A 247 -18.59 -32.17 54.18
CA ARG A 247 -17.55 -33.24 54.31
C ARG A 247 -17.25 -34.05 53.02
N THR A 248 -16.02 -34.04 52.47
CA THR A 248 -14.88 -34.84 52.97
C THR A 248 -13.52 -34.43 52.33
N LYS A 249 -12.41 -34.68 53.03
CA LYS A 249 -10.98 -34.71 52.60
C LYS A 249 -10.30 -35.89 53.33
N PRO A 250 -9.06 -36.33 53.00
CA PRO A 250 -8.18 -36.05 51.84
C PRO A 250 -8.03 -37.33 50.98
N GLY A 251 -7.13 -37.48 49.99
CA GLY A 251 -6.15 -36.62 49.30
C GLY A 251 -5.23 -37.48 48.43
N ALA A 252 -4.62 -36.92 47.38
CA ALA A 252 -3.78 -37.67 46.42
C ALA A 252 -2.41 -36.99 46.19
N PRO A 253 -1.30 -37.74 46.05
CA PRO A 253 0.01 -37.19 45.71
C PRO A 253 0.07 -36.77 44.24
N ALA A 254 0.63 -35.60 43.96
CA ALA A 254 0.74 -35.06 42.61
C ALA A 254 2.03 -35.54 41.91
N GLY A 255 1.90 -36.20 40.75
CA GLY A 255 3.02 -36.54 39.90
C GLY A 255 3.59 -35.31 39.18
N THR A 256 4.88 -35.03 39.35
CA THR A 256 5.59 -33.96 38.65
C THR A 256 5.94 -34.38 37.22
N ARG A 257 5.82 -33.47 36.26
CA ARG A 257 6.28 -33.65 34.87
C ARG A 257 7.17 -32.46 34.45
N PRO A 258 8.39 -32.69 33.95
CA PRO A 258 9.37 -31.62 33.80
C PRO A 258 9.09 -30.69 32.62
N THR A 259 9.36 -29.39 32.83
CA THR A 259 9.40 -28.38 31.77
C THR A 259 10.72 -28.46 31.00
N LYS A 260 10.66 -28.30 29.67
CA LYS A 260 11.84 -28.37 28.80
C LYS A 260 12.67 -27.08 28.94
N ALA A 261 13.98 -27.22 29.18
CA ALA A 261 14.89 -26.09 29.27
C ALA A 261 15.05 -25.37 27.91
N ALA A 262 15.17 -24.04 27.96
CA ALA A 262 15.51 -23.23 26.79
C ALA A 262 17.03 -23.19 26.59
N LYS A 263 17.50 -23.32 25.34
CA LYS A 263 18.94 -23.27 25.02
C LYS A 263 19.54 -21.89 25.40
N PRO A 264 20.76 -21.82 25.95
CA PRO A 264 21.42 -20.57 26.32
C PRO A 264 21.82 -19.72 25.10
N PRO A 265 22.22 -18.44 25.31
CA PRO A 265 22.68 -17.56 24.23
C PRO A 265 23.89 -18.11 23.48
N VAL A 266 23.93 -17.92 22.16
CA VAL A 266 25.05 -18.35 21.30
C VAL A 266 26.34 -17.58 21.61
N ASP A 267 26.22 -16.29 21.91
CA ASP A 267 27.35 -15.41 22.26
C ASP A 267 27.78 -15.52 23.74
N GLY A 268 27.20 -16.48 24.49
CA GLY A 268 27.49 -16.70 25.91
C GLY A 268 26.89 -15.66 26.87
N CYS A 269 27.30 -15.76 28.13
CA CYS A 269 26.90 -14.85 29.20
C CYS A 269 27.61 -13.49 29.12
N LEU A 270 26.84 -12.39 29.15
CA LEU A 270 27.35 -11.01 28.98
C LEU A 270 28.35 -10.51 30.05
N VAL A 271 28.62 -11.28 31.11
CA VAL A 271 29.61 -10.94 32.16
C VAL A 271 30.83 -11.88 32.15
N CYS A 272 30.67 -13.16 31.82
CA CYS A 272 31.73 -14.16 31.98
C CYS A 272 31.90 -15.14 30.78
N GLY A 273 31.19 -14.92 29.67
CA GLY A 273 31.26 -15.75 28.46
C GLY A 273 30.66 -17.16 28.55
N GLY A 274 30.36 -17.65 29.76
CA GLY A 274 29.85 -19.01 29.98
C GLY A 274 28.52 -19.30 29.29
N ALA A 275 28.28 -20.58 28.94
CA ALA A 275 27.10 -21.05 28.21
C ALA A 275 25.82 -21.13 29.07
N HIS A 276 25.45 -20.03 29.73
CA HIS A 276 24.25 -19.89 30.58
C HIS A 276 23.61 -18.51 30.37
N TRP A 277 22.36 -18.33 30.81
CA TRP A 277 21.73 -17.01 30.76
C TRP A 277 22.34 -16.09 31.82
N LEU A 278 22.48 -14.79 31.54
CA LEU A 278 23.04 -13.81 32.50
C LEU A 278 22.32 -13.82 33.87
N LYS A 279 21.02 -14.17 33.90
CA LYS A 279 20.23 -14.32 35.13
C LYS A 279 20.66 -15.51 36.00
N GLU A 280 21.30 -16.52 35.40
CA GLU A 280 21.80 -17.75 36.03
C GLU A 280 23.33 -17.66 36.30
N CYS A 281 23.96 -16.53 35.96
CA CYS A 281 25.39 -16.30 36.12
C CYS A 281 25.76 -16.14 37.60
N LEU A 282 26.29 -17.21 38.23
CA LEU A 282 26.73 -17.21 39.63
C LEU A 282 27.92 -16.28 39.90
N THR A 283 28.70 -15.91 38.87
CA THR A 283 29.90 -15.04 39.01
C THR A 283 29.62 -13.55 38.85
N ALA A 284 28.37 -13.14 38.65
CA ALA A 284 27.98 -11.73 38.54
C ALA A 284 27.22 -11.25 39.80
N THR A 285 27.46 -10.01 40.23
CA THR A 285 26.55 -9.29 41.15
C THR A 285 25.32 -8.78 40.38
N GLU A 286 24.21 -8.46 41.06
CA GLU A 286 23.04 -7.83 40.40
C GLU A 286 23.40 -6.51 39.71
N GLU A 287 24.36 -5.76 40.27
CA GLU A 287 24.87 -4.52 39.69
C GLU A 287 25.62 -4.79 38.39
N GLN A 288 26.51 -5.79 38.35
CA GLN A 288 27.21 -6.22 37.13
C GLN A 288 26.23 -6.77 36.09
N ARG A 289 25.19 -7.53 36.49
CA ARG A 289 24.13 -7.99 35.58
C ARG A 289 23.38 -6.79 34.97
N ARG A 290 23.06 -5.77 35.77
CA ARG A 290 22.38 -4.55 35.32
C ARG A 290 23.25 -3.72 34.38
N GLU A 291 24.52 -3.50 34.73
CA GLU A 291 25.47 -2.74 33.93
C GLU A 291 25.78 -3.42 32.59
N ALA A 292 25.96 -4.75 32.57
CA ALA A 292 26.16 -5.51 31.33
C ALA A 292 24.94 -5.45 30.39
N LEU A 293 23.72 -5.49 30.94
CA LEU A 293 22.50 -5.29 30.15
C LEU A 293 22.38 -3.87 29.60
N ASP A 294 22.82 -2.86 30.35
CA ASP A 294 22.76 -1.46 29.90
C ASP A 294 23.82 -1.15 28.84
N LYS A 295 25.06 -1.62 29.02
CA LYS A 295 26.13 -1.62 28.01
C LYS A 295 25.69 -2.33 26.72
N PHE A 296 24.95 -3.43 26.81
CA PHE A 296 24.39 -4.11 25.64
C PHE A 296 23.27 -3.31 24.95
N ARG A 297 22.41 -2.63 25.71
CA ARG A 297 21.36 -1.74 25.16
C ARG A 297 21.96 -0.53 24.46
N THR A 298 22.86 0.19 25.13
CA THR A 298 23.53 1.37 24.56
C THR A 298 24.35 1.01 23.32
N ALA A 299 25.08 -0.11 23.31
CA ALA A 299 25.76 -0.61 22.11
C ALA A 299 24.80 -0.99 20.97
N LYS A 300 23.62 -1.54 21.29
CA LYS A 300 22.56 -1.83 20.30
C LYS A 300 21.95 -0.54 19.74
N GLU A 301 21.70 0.45 20.58
CA GLU A 301 21.17 1.76 20.17
C GLU A 301 22.18 2.56 19.37
N GLN A 302 23.46 2.51 19.73
CA GLN A 302 24.56 3.04 18.92
C GLN A 302 24.61 2.33 17.56
N ARG A 303 24.50 1.00 17.50
CA ARG A 303 24.39 0.23 16.23
C ARG A 303 23.12 0.53 15.40
N VAL A 304 22.07 1.07 16.01
CA VAL A 304 20.88 1.55 15.29
C VAL A 304 21.09 2.98 14.79
N ARG A 305 21.65 3.88 15.61
CA ARG A 305 21.98 5.27 15.22
C ARG A 305 23.11 5.34 14.19
N SER A 306 24.07 4.42 14.20
CA SER A 306 25.17 4.34 13.24
C SER A 306 24.82 3.59 11.95
N LYS A 307 23.55 3.22 11.73
CA LYS A 307 23.01 2.93 10.39
C LYS A 307 22.77 4.21 9.58
N ALA A 308 23.78 5.09 9.54
CA ALA A 308 23.98 5.91 8.36
C ALA A 308 24.13 4.96 7.16
N ALA A 309 23.53 5.31 6.02
CA ALA A 309 23.63 4.48 4.82
C ALA A 309 25.10 4.38 4.39
N LYS A 310 25.72 3.21 4.53
CA LYS A 310 27.07 2.96 4.02
C LYS A 310 27.00 3.08 2.49
N GLY A 311 27.44 4.23 1.97
CA GLY A 311 27.29 4.63 0.57
C GLY A 311 28.15 3.83 -0.41
N THR A 312 27.95 2.52 -0.49
CA THR A 312 28.60 1.64 -1.47
C THR A 312 27.77 1.59 -2.75
N GLY A 313 27.77 2.71 -3.47
CA GLY A 313 27.35 2.84 -4.86
C GLY A 313 28.14 3.99 -5.45
N SER A 314 28.93 3.72 -6.48
CA SER A 314 29.72 4.77 -7.14
C SER A 314 28.82 5.88 -7.66
N LEU A 315 29.30 7.13 -7.57
CA LEU A 315 28.65 8.27 -8.23
C LEU A 315 28.53 7.95 -9.72
N LYS A 316 27.30 7.77 -10.20
CA LYS A 316 27.05 7.34 -11.58
C LYS A 316 27.18 8.55 -12.49
N THR A 317 28.13 8.53 -13.39
CA THR A 317 28.28 9.60 -14.39
C THR A 317 27.45 9.32 -15.63
N VAL A 318 26.91 10.39 -16.22
CA VAL A 318 26.22 10.41 -17.51
C VAL A 318 26.88 11.49 -18.36
N ILE A 319 27.12 11.23 -19.64
CA ILE A 319 27.70 12.23 -20.55
C ILE A 319 26.57 12.85 -21.37
N ILE A 320 26.40 14.17 -21.28
CA ILE A 320 25.42 14.93 -22.06
C ILE A 320 26.10 15.39 -23.36
N ASN A 321 25.42 15.17 -24.49
CA ASN A 321 25.88 15.47 -25.86
C ASN A 321 27.27 14.92 -26.23
N ASN A 322 27.78 13.91 -25.49
CA ASN A 322 29.18 13.45 -25.50
C ASN A 322 30.23 14.52 -25.10
N LEU A 323 29.80 15.67 -24.57
CA LEU A 323 30.66 16.83 -24.28
C LEU A 323 30.86 17.09 -22.78
N VAL A 324 29.81 16.93 -21.95
CA VAL A 324 29.85 17.27 -20.52
C VAL A 324 29.51 16.05 -19.67
N VAL A 325 30.42 15.68 -18.75
CA VAL A 325 30.24 14.55 -17.83
C VAL A 325 29.60 15.04 -16.53
N VAL A 326 28.43 14.51 -16.20
CA VAL A 326 27.60 14.94 -15.07
C VAL A 326 27.38 13.80 -14.09
N VAL A 327 27.49 14.06 -12.79
CA VAL A 327 27.13 13.10 -11.74
C VAL A 327 25.60 13.05 -11.60
N TYR A 328 25.03 11.88 -11.83
CA TYR A 328 23.59 11.60 -11.75
C TYR A 328 23.25 10.84 -10.46
N LEU A 329 22.30 11.39 -9.69
CA LEU A 329 21.65 10.71 -8.58
C LEU A 329 20.45 9.91 -9.10
N PRO A 330 20.23 8.66 -8.63
CA PRO A 330 19.11 7.85 -9.09
C PRO A 330 17.75 8.50 -8.79
N ASP A 331 16.85 8.40 -9.76
CA ASP A 331 15.53 9.04 -9.80
C ASP A 331 14.69 8.85 -8.52
N SER A 332 14.07 9.93 -8.07
CA SER A 332 13.10 9.98 -6.96
C SER A 332 11.67 9.64 -7.37
N GLY A 333 11.43 9.36 -8.65
CA GLY A 333 10.12 9.12 -9.25
C GLY A 333 9.49 10.41 -9.81
N ALA A 334 10.30 11.33 -10.34
CA ALA A 334 9.85 12.63 -10.80
C ALA A 334 9.63 12.67 -12.32
N ASP A 335 8.47 13.21 -12.74
CA ASP A 335 8.12 13.44 -14.17
C ASP A 335 9.07 14.41 -14.92
N ARG A 336 10.09 14.97 -14.25
CA ARG A 336 11.07 15.92 -14.79
C ARG A 336 12.46 15.66 -14.20
N SER A 337 13.46 15.53 -15.06
CA SER A 337 14.87 15.62 -14.64
C SER A 337 15.26 17.08 -14.43
N ILE A 338 15.97 17.37 -13.33
CA ILE A 338 16.52 18.70 -13.04
C ILE A 338 18.01 18.67 -13.36
N ILE A 339 18.46 19.62 -14.19
CA ILE A 339 19.88 19.83 -14.52
C ILE A 339 20.32 21.15 -13.83
N PRO A 340 21.42 21.18 -13.06
CA PRO A 340 21.94 22.42 -12.46
C PRO A 340 22.34 23.46 -13.52
N SER A 341 22.12 24.75 -13.26
CA SER A 341 22.39 25.81 -14.25
C SER A 341 23.84 25.82 -14.73
N CYS A 342 24.81 25.59 -13.84
CA CYS A 342 26.23 25.51 -14.19
C CYS A 342 26.56 24.40 -15.21
N VAL A 343 25.77 23.33 -15.28
CA VAL A 343 25.90 22.29 -16.31
C VAL A 343 25.34 22.80 -17.65
N VAL A 344 24.25 23.56 -17.64
CA VAL A 344 23.67 24.19 -18.84
C VAL A 344 24.60 25.28 -19.39
N GLU A 345 25.18 26.09 -18.51
CA GLU A 345 26.20 27.09 -18.84
C GLU A 345 27.44 26.42 -19.46
N THR A 346 27.92 25.32 -18.87
CA THR A 346 29.04 24.51 -19.44
C THR A 346 28.67 23.86 -20.78
N LEU A 347 27.41 23.47 -20.99
CA LEU A 347 26.96 22.96 -22.29
C LEU A 347 26.91 24.07 -23.35
N ARG A 348 26.45 25.27 -22.99
CA ARG A 348 26.39 26.44 -23.91
C ARG A 348 27.77 26.99 -24.30
N THR A 349 28.79 26.86 -23.46
CA THR A 349 30.16 27.27 -23.84
C THR A 349 30.87 26.27 -24.77
N VAL A 350 30.50 24.99 -24.72
CA VAL A 350 31.07 23.94 -25.59
C VAL A 350 30.21 23.70 -26.84
N GLN A 351 28.91 24.02 -26.80
CA GLN A 351 27.98 23.98 -27.92
C GLN A 351 27.12 25.27 -27.93
N PRO A 352 27.54 26.34 -28.63
CA PRO A 352 26.83 27.62 -28.62
C PRO A 352 25.48 27.57 -29.34
N ASP A 353 25.31 26.66 -30.31
CA ASP A 353 24.06 26.46 -31.06
C ASP A 353 23.02 25.60 -30.29
N LEU A 354 23.20 25.42 -28.97
CA LEU A 354 22.30 24.63 -28.14
C LEU A 354 21.12 25.48 -27.64
N ASP A 355 19.98 25.31 -28.29
CA ASP A 355 18.68 25.81 -27.82
C ASP A 355 18.21 25.01 -26.59
N VAL A 356 17.80 25.70 -25.50
CA VAL A 356 17.54 25.11 -24.15
C VAL A 356 16.31 25.72 -23.50
#